data_AF-A0A845PSN0-F1
#
_entry.id   AF-A0A845PSN0-F1
#
_cell.length_a   1.000
_cell.length_b   1.000
_cell.length_c   1.000
_cell.angle_alpha   90.00
_cell.angle_beta   90.00
_cell.angle_gamma   90.00
#
_symmetry.space_group_name_H-M   'P 1'
#
loop_
_entity.id
_entity.type
_entity.pdbx_description
1 polymer ?
#
loop_
_entity_poly.entity_id
_entity_poly.type
_entity_poly.pdbx_seq_one_letter_code
_entity_poly.pdbx_strand_id
1 'polypeptide(L)'
;MKRSKILLPNGCSCSTPSVFPKEWKTAGKKSVKLIWKIQYYFHDPLFKDKYPYGRLTIVKGMNEYKDLEDRRNATKVLLENELRLLKEGYNPILKKNIYEVPNKAGELSPDTFFIDALELAYEKIEASPHHIKQVKHCIARLKPFFK
;
A
#
# COMPACT_ATOMS: atom_id res chain seq x y z
N MET A 1 -8.16 25.86 8.73
CA MET A 1 -8.81 24.75 7.98
C MET A 1 -8.48 23.44 8.67
N LYS A 2 -9.42 22.83 9.41
CA LYS A 2 -9.22 21.48 9.99
C LYS A 2 -9.06 20.50 8.82
N ARG A 3 -7.86 19.96 8.62
CA ARG A 3 -7.65 18.88 7.65
C ARG A 3 -8.36 17.64 8.18
N SER A 4 -9.30 17.09 7.42
CA SER A 4 -9.98 15.85 7.77
C SER A 4 -8.94 14.73 7.88
N LYS A 5 -9.03 13.95 8.96
CA LYS A 5 -8.18 12.78 9.16
C LYS A 5 -8.88 11.56 8.58
N ILE A 6 -8.16 10.82 7.75
CA ILE A 6 -8.57 9.52 7.24
C ILE A 6 -7.97 8.47 8.19
N LEU A 7 -8.84 7.63 8.75
CA LEU A 7 -8.41 6.50 9.59
C LEU A 7 -7.86 5.40 8.69
N LEU A 8 -6.72 4.83 9.10
CA LEU A 8 -6.01 3.75 8.43
C LEU A 8 -5.86 2.56 9.40
N PRO A 9 -5.46 1.37 8.91
CA PRO A 9 -5.21 0.22 9.77
C PRO A 9 -4.23 0.49 10.93
N ASN A 10 -4.28 -0.33 11.99
CA ASN A 10 -3.40 -0.28 13.17
C ASN A 10 -3.38 1.07 13.93
N GLY A 11 -4.49 1.81 13.90
CA GLY A 11 -4.56 3.11 14.56
C GLY A 11 -3.73 4.20 13.89
N CYS A 12 -3.18 3.92 12.69
CA CYS A 12 -2.57 4.94 11.86
C CYS A 12 -3.65 5.87 11.30
N SER A 13 -3.24 7.08 10.92
CA SER A 13 -4.13 7.99 10.20
C SER A 13 -3.34 8.84 9.22
N CYS A 14 -3.99 9.34 8.18
CA CYS A 14 -3.39 10.32 7.30
C CYS A 14 -4.28 11.56 7.17
N SER A 15 -3.67 12.71 6.92
CA SER A 15 -4.42 13.89 6.49
C SER A 15 -4.92 13.69 5.06
N THR A 16 -6.07 14.26 4.70
CA THR A 16 -6.51 14.31 3.29
C THR A 16 -5.37 14.77 2.37
N PRO A 17 -4.95 13.96 1.38
CA PRO A 17 -3.88 14.36 0.48
C PRO A 17 -4.27 15.59 -0.33
N SER A 18 -3.29 16.46 -0.53
CA SER A 18 -3.46 17.70 -1.27
C SER A 18 -2.46 17.73 -2.42
N VAL A 19 -2.91 18.22 -3.57
CA VAL A 19 -2.05 18.38 -4.75
C VAL A 19 -1.63 19.84 -4.84
N PHE A 20 -0.36 20.07 -5.10
CA PHE A 20 0.16 21.35 -5.56
C PHE A 20 0.44 21.25 -7.07
N PRO A 21 0.04 22.24 -7.87
CA PRO A 21 -0.74 23.43 -7.52
C PRO A 21 -2.19 23.11 -7.11
N LYS A 22 -2.79 23.92 -6.24
CA LYS A 22 -4.15 23.69 -5.69
C LYS A 22 -5.21 23.56 -6.81
N GLU A 23 -5.04 24.38 -7.85
CA GLU A 23 -5.91 24.42 -9.04
C GLU A 23 -5.55 23.35 -10.08
N TRP A 24 -4.83 22.27 -9.76
CA TRP A 24 -4.33 21.30 -10.76
C TRP A 24 -5.41 20.74 -11.72
N LYS A 25 -6.67 20.67 -11.29
CA LYS A 25 -7.81 20.22 -12.13
C LYS A 25 -8.24 21.25 -13.18
N THR A 26 -8.09 22.53 -12.89
CA THR A 26 -8.60 23.67 -13.70
C THR A 26 -7.47 24.51 -14.30
N ALA A 27 -6.25 24.37 -13.79
CA ALA A 27 -5.12 25.22 -14.14
C ALA A 27 -4.71 25.04 -15.61
N GLY A 28 -4.45 26.15 -16.30
CA GLY A 28 -4.01 26.13 -17.70
C GLY A 28 -2.57 25.67 -17.90
N LYS A 29 -2.09 25.73 -19.15
CA LYS A 29 -0.75 25.25 -19.58
C LYS A 29 0.43 25.84 -18.81
N LYS A 30 0.29 27.03 -18.22
CA LYS A 30 1.33 27.64 -17.36
C LYS A 30 1.68 26.77 -16.15
N SER A 31 0.73 25.96 -15.65
CA SER A 31 0.95 25.06 -14.51
C SER A 31 1.90 23.90 -14.80
N VAL A 32 2.10 23.53 -16.08
CA VAL A 32 3.04 22.46 -16.48
C VAL A 32 4.49 22.85 -16.18
N LYS A 33 4.80 24.14 -16.13
CA LYS A 33 6.12 24.64 -15.74
C LYS A 33 6.39 24.48 -14.24
N LEU A 34 5.35 24.31 -13.44
CA LEU A 34 5.48 24.10 -11.99
C LEU A 34 5.77 22.63 -11.70
N ILE A 35 6.45 22.40 -10.58
CA ILE A 35 6.68 21.05 -10.05
C ILE A 35 5.43 20.64 -9.27
N TRP A 36 4.66 19.73 -9.85
CA TRP A 36 3.49 19.15 -9.21
C TRP A 36 3.93 18.15 -8.14
N LYS A 37 3.18 18.12 -7.04
CA LYS A 37 3.42 17.19 -5.95
C LYS A 37 2.14 16.91 -5.19
N ILE A 38 2.00 15.67 -4.74
CA ILE A 38 0.96 15.29 -3.78
C ILE A 38 1.61 15.30 -2.40
N GLN A 39 0.95 15.88 -1.41
CA GLN A 39 1.45 15.99 -0.05
C GLN A 39 0.38 15.64 0.97
N TYR A 40 0.78 14.90 2.00
CA TYR A 40 -0.06 14.55 3.15
C TYR A 40 0.81 14.30 4.38
N TYR A 41 0.21 14.37 5.57
CA TYR A 41 0.83 13.97 6.82
C TYR A 41 0.36 12.57 7.19
N PHE A 42 1.31 11.68 7.46
CA PHE A 42 1.05 10.33 7.96
C PHE A 42 1.34 10.26 9.45
N HIS A 43 0.39 9.76 10.22
CA HIS A 43 0.50 9.58 11.66
C HIS A 43 0.53 8.10 11.99
N ASP A 44 1.59 7.69 12.68
CA ASP A 44 1.79 6.35 13.19
C ASP A 44 1.95 6.45 14.72
N PRO A 45 1.12 5.75 15.52
CA PRO A 45 1.25 5.72 16.97
C PRO A 45 2.65 5.33 17.46
N LEU A 46 3.33 4.41 16.76
CA LEU A 46 4.65 3.91 17.14
C LEU A 46 5.75 4.96 16.94
N PHE A 47 5.52 5.92 16.05
CA PHE A 47 6.46 7.00 15.76
C PHE A 47 5.99 8.35 16.29
N LYS A 48 5.04 8.38 17.23
CA LYS A 48 4.50 9.62 17.78
C LYS A 48 5.57 10.50 18.44
N ASP A 49 6.52 9.89 19.15
CA ASP A 49 7.61 10.63 19.80
C ASP A 49 8.56 11.28 18.78
N LYS A 50 8.78 10.62 17.64
CA LYS A 50 9.62 11.12 16.56
C LYS A 50 8.89 12.12 15.65
N TYR A 51 7.58 11.92 15.45
CA TYR A 51 6.73 12.69 14.57
C TYR A 51 5.40 13.06 15.27
N PRO A 52 5.43 14.01 16.23
CA PRO A 52 4.25 14.36 17.02
C PRO A 52 3.11 14.92 16.15
N TYR A 53 3.45 15.60 15.05
CA TYR A 53 2.51 16.15 14.08
C TYR A 53 2.35 15.29 12.82
N GLY A 54 2.87 14.06 12.84
CA GLY A 54 2.94 13.16 11.69
C GLY A 54 4.11 13.49 10.75
N ARG A 55 4.48 12.51 9.93
CA ARG A 55 5.51 12.64 8.90
C ARG A 55 4.92 13.23 7.63
N LEU A 56 5.54 14.29 7.12
CA LEU A 56 5.21 14.82 5.80
C LEU A 56 5.69 13.85 4.71
N THR A 57 4.75 13.32 3.93
CA THR A 57 5.03 12.51 2.74
C THR A 57 4.75 13.33 1.49
N ILE A 58 5.69 13.27 0.53
CA ILE A 58 5.60 13.96 -0.75
C ILE A 58 5.73 12.92 -1.86
N VAL A 59 4.72 12.83 -2.71
CA VAL A 59 4.72 11.98 -3.90
C VAL A 59 4.92 12.83 -5.14
N LYS A 60 5.87 12.42 -5.98
CA LYS A 60 6.17 12.97 -7.30
C LYS A 60 5.99 11.85 -8.35
N GLY A 61 6.01 12.20 -9.63
CA GLY A 61 5.92 11.24 -10.74
C GLY A 61 5.11 11.76 -11.92
N MET A 62 4.19 12.69 -11.67
CA MET A 62 3.40 13.37 -12.70
C MET A 62 4.18 14.41 -13.52
N ASN A 63 5.40 14.80 -13.10
CA ASN A 63 6.14 15.89 -13.75
C ASN A 63 6.84 15.49 -15.06
N GLU A 64 6.89 14.19 -15.38
CA GLU A 64 7.48 13.69 -16.63
C GLU A 64 6.57 13.98 -17.83
N TYR A 65 5.27 14.03 -17.61
CA TYR A 65 4.27 14.34 -18.63
C TYR A 65 4.33 15.82 -19.00
N LYS A 66 4.64 16.11 -20.27
CA LYS A 66 4.70 17.49 -20.81
C LYS A 66 3.33 18.02 -21.21
N ASP A 67 2.38 17.14 -21.49
CA ASP A 67 1.01 17.51 -21.74
C ASP A 67 0.23 17.71 -20.42
N LEU A 68 -0.68 18.69 -20.42
CA LEU A 68 -1.45 19.07 -19.24
C LEU A 68 -2.50 18.02 -18.88
N GLU A 69 -3.16 17.45 -19.88
CA GLU A 69 -4.20 16.42 -19.69
C GLU A 69 -3.56 15.13 -19.20
N ASP A 70 -2.47 14.70 -19.81
CA ASP A 70 -1.70 13.54 -19.35
C ASP A 70 -1.20 13.72 -17.92
N ARG A 71 -0.67 14.91 -17.59
CA ARG A 71 -0.21 15.22 -16.23
C ARG A 71 -1.35 15.17 -15.22
N ARG A 72 -2.55 15.62 -15.58
CA ARG A 72 -3.75 15.52 -14.72
C ARG A 72 -4.17 14.06 -14.52
N ASN A 73 -4.19 13.28 -15.59
CA ASN A 73 -4.51 11.86 -15.53
C ASN A 73 -3.51 11.11 -14.64
N ALA A 74 -2.21 11.32 -14.84
CA ALA A 74 -1.16 10.77 -13.98
C ALA A 74 -1.31 11.20 -12.52
N THR A 75 -1.65 12.46 -12.26
CA THR A 75 -1.87 12.96 -10.90
C THR A 75 -3.06 12.28 -10.23
N LYS A 76 -4.15 12.05 -10.97
CA LYS A 76 -5.33 11.33 -10.47
C LYS A 76 -4.96 9.87 -10.13
N VAL A 77 -4.30 9.18 -11.03
CA VAL A 77 -3.86 7.79 -10.84
C VAL A 77 -2.92 7.67 -9.64
N LEU A 78 -1.93 8.57 -9.52
CA LEU A 78 -0.99 8.57 -8.39
C LEU A 78 -1.70 8.85 -7.06
N LEU A 79 -2.67 9.77 -7.04
CA LEU A 79 -3.46 10.07 -5.85
C LEU A 79 -4.30 8.88 -5.41
N GLU A 80 -4.98 8.22 -6.35
CA GLU A 80 -5.81 7.04 -6.10
C GLU A 80 -4.95 5.86 -5.63
N ASN A 81 -3.83 5.61 -6.29
CA ASN A 81 -2.90 4.55 -5.91
C ASN A 81 -2.29 4.80 -4.52
N GLU A 82 -1.90 6.03 -4.21
CA GLU A 82 -1.35 6.36 -2.89
C GLU A 82 -2.39 6.11 -1.78
N LEU A 83 -3.64 6.54 -1.98
CA LEU A 83 -4.73 6.29 -1.04
C LEU A 83 -5.04 4.80 -0.89
N ARG A 84 -4.99 4.04 -1.99
CA ARG A 84 -5.17 2.59 -1.98
C ARG A 84 -4.08 1.91 -1.16
N LEU A 85 -2.81 2.19 -1.43
CA LEU A 85 -1.68 1.63 -0.68
C LEU A 85 -1.76 1.94 0.82
N LEU A 86 -2.10 3.17 1.20
CA LEU A 86 -2.26 3.54 2.60
C LEU A 86 -3.40 2.75 3.28
N LYS A 87 -4.50 2.51 2.57
CA LYS A 87 -5.62 1.68 3.08
C LYS A 87 -5.24 0.21 3.18
N GLU A 88 -4.40 -0.28 2.28
CA GLU A 88 -3.84 -1.63 2.29
C GLU A 88 -2.75 -1.82 3.36
N GLY A 89 -2.37 -0.76 4.09
CA GLY A 89 -1.42 -0.85 5.21
C GLY A 89 0.02 -0.53 4.83
N TYR A 90 0.24 0.21 3.75
CA TYR A 90 1.53 0.83 3.46
C TYR A 90 1.90 1.86 4.52
N ASN A 91 3.11 1.76 5.07
CA ASN A 91 3.67 2.74 5.99
C ASN A 91 4.74 3.59 5.28
N PRO A 92 4.47 4.87 4.99
CA PRO A 92 5.42 5.75 4.34
C PRO A 92 6.68 6.06 5.18
N ILE A 93 6.61 5.98 6.51
CA ILE A 93 7.77 6.19 7.41
C ILE A 93 8.78 5.08 7.19
N LEU A 94 8.31 3.84 7.16
CA LEU A 94 9.12 2.63 7.01
C LEU A 94 9.37 2.23 5.55
N LYS A 95 8.63 2.82 4.60
CA LYS A 95 8.64 2.50 3.17
C LYS A 95 8.35 1.02 2.86
N LYS A 96 7.46 0.41 3.64
CA LYS A 96 7.01 -0.97 3.45
C LYS A 96 5.55 -1.09 3.85
N ASN A 97 4.88 -2.09 3.30
CA ASN A 97 3.63 -2.55 3.87
C ASN A 97 3.95 -3.16 5.24
N ILE A 98 3.40 -2.54 6.28
CA ILE A 98 3.40 -3.10 7.64
C ILE A 98 2.23 -4.07 7.84
N TYR A 99 1.40 -4.18 6.81
CA TYR A 99 0.37 -5.17 6.67
C TYR A 99 0.80 -6.13 5.58
N GLU A 100 1.04 -7.38 5.95
CA GLU A 100 0.68 -8.46 5.05
C GLU A 100 -0.85 -8.42 5.00
N VAL A 101 -1.44 -8.32 3.80
CA VAL A 101 -2.87 -8.60 3.66
C VAL A 101 -3.10 -9.89 4.43
N PRO A 102 -4.03 -9.96 5.39
CA PRO A 102 -4.27 -11.19 6.06
C PRO A 102 -4.98 -12.00 4.97
N ASN A 103 -4.24 -12.92 4.37
CA ASN A 103 -4.60 -14.24 4.81
C ASN A 103 -4.48 -14.20 6.32
N LYS A 104 -5.62 -13.99 7.00
CA LYS A 104 -5.68 -14.05 8.47
C LYS A 104 -4.78 -15.20 8.82
N ALA A 105 -3.76 -15.00 9.64
CA ALA A 105 -2.81 -16.06 9.93
C ALA A 105 -3.61 -17.34 10.27
N GLY A 106 -3.67 -18.29 9.33
CA GLY A 106 -4.52 -19.47 9.40
C GLY A 106 -5.89 -19.52 8.68
N GLU A 107 -6.41 -18.54 7.93
CA GLU A 107 -7.65 -18.71 7.13
C GLU A 107 -7.39 -18.57 5.62
N LEU A 108 -7.94 -19.52 4.86
CA LEU A 108 -7.90 -19.52 3.40
C LEU A 108 -8.83 -18.43 2.86
N SER A 109 -8.31 -17.56 2.00
CA SER A 109 -9.10 -16.59 1.22
C SER A 109 -9.12 -16.99 -0.26
N PRO A 110 -10.14 -16.56 -1.04
CA PRO A 110 -10.14 -16.76 -2.50
C PRO A 110 -8.93 -16.15 -3.22
N ASP A 111 -8.32 -15.13 -2.61
CA ASP A 111 -7.16 -14.41 -3.14
C ASP A 111 -5.83 -15.00 -2.65
N THR A 112 -5.87 -16.09 -1.88
CA THR A 112 -4.66 -16.81 -1.44
C THR A 112 -3.97 -17.44 -2.65
N PHE A 113 -2.68 -17.17 -2.83
CA PHE A 113 -1.91 -17.87 -3.85
C PHE A 113 -1.88 -19.37 -3.59
N PHE A 114 -1.93 -20.16 -4.67
CA PHE A 114 -2.08 -21.61 -4.60
C PHE A 114 -1.06 -22.29 -3.66
N ILE A 115 0.22 -21.88 -3.71
CA ILE A 115 1.25 -22.44 -2.83
C ILE A 115 1.04 -22.03 -1.37
N ASP A 116 0.68 -20.77 -1.11
CA ASP A 116 0.41 -20.28 0.24
C ASP A 116 -0.80 -21.00 0.86
N ALA A 117 -1.82 -21.33 0.04
CA ALA A 117 -2.97 -22.13 0.48
C ALA A 117 -2.56 -23.54 0.91
N LEU A 118 -1.65 -24.17 0.17
CA LEU A 118 -1.14 -25.51 0.51
C LEU A 118 -0.29 -25.48 1.79
N GLU A 119 0.54 -24.45 1.99
CA GLU A 119 1.30 -24.26 3.22
C GLU A 119 0.36 -24.02 4.43
N LEU A 120 -0.70 -23.23 4.26
CA LEU A 120 -1.71 -23.03 5.30
C LEU A 120 -2.50 -24.31 5.64
N ALA A 121 -2.83 -25.12 4.63
CA ALA A 121 -3.50 -26.40 4.82
C ALA A 121 -2.59 -27.42 5.51
N TYR A 122 -1.29 -27.41 5.19
CA TYR A 122 -0.28 -28.28 5.80
C TYR A 122 -0.17 -28.10 7.33
N GLU A 123 -0.34 -26.89 7.84
CA GLU A 123 -0.31 -26.63 9.29
C GLU A 123 -1.55 -27.17 10.05
N LYS A 124 -2.60 -27.56 9.32
CA LYS A 124 -3.89 -28.00 9.91
C LYS A 124 -4.24 -29.47 9.68
N ILE A 125 -3.45 -30.20 8.90
CA ILE A 125 -3.71 -31.59 8.57
C ILE A 125 -3.41 -32.47 9.79
N GLU A 126 -4.42 -33.22 10.23
CA GLU A 126 -4.24 -34.34 11.16
C GLU A 126 -4.00 -35.63 10.36
N ALA A 127 -2.74 -36.07 10.31
CA ALA A 127 -2.35 -37.32 9.63
C ALA A 127 -1.11 -37.94 10.29
N SER A 128 -0.73 -39.14 9.83
CA SER A 128 0.48 -39.80 10.34
C SER A 128 1.74 -38.98 10.01
N PRO A 129 2.80 -39.04 10.85
CA PRO A 129 4.06 -38.31 10.60
C PRO A 129 4.68 -38.61 9.23
N HIS A 130 4.51 -39.86 8.75
CA HIS A 130 4.96 -40.27 7.43
C HIS A 130 4.22 -39.52 6.31
N HIS A 131 2.90 -39.41 6.43
CA HIS A 131 2.06 -38.71 5.45
C HIS A 131 2.36 -37.21 5.43
N ILE A 132 2.48 -36.58 6.60
CA ILE A 132 2.85 -35.16 6.75
C ILE A 132 4.20 -34.89 6.04
N LYS A 133 5.18 -35.78 6.20
CA LYS A 133 6.50 -35.65 5.55
C LYS A 133 6.39 -35.71 4.01
N GLN A 134 5.55 -36.59 3.47
CA GLN A 134 5.33 -36.69 2.03
C GLN A 134 4.68 -35.40 1.48
N VAL A 135 3.65 -34.89 2.16
CA VAL A 135 2.97 -33.64 1.78
C VAL A 135 3.96 -32.46 1.75
N LYS A 136 4.83 -32.34 2.77
CA LYS A 136 5.87 -31.31 2.81
C LYS A 136 6.83 -31.38 1.61
N HIS A 137 7.24 -32.59 1.21
CA HIS A 137 8.09 -32.78 0.03
C HIS A 137 7.39 -32.37 -1.27
N CYS A 138 6.09 -32.64 -1.39
CA CYS A 138 5.31 -32.22 -2.56
C CYS A 138 5.23 -30.70 -2.68
N ILE A 139 4.93 -30.00 -1.58
CA ILE A 139 4.88 -28.53 -1.53
C ILE A 139 6.23 -27.94 -1.93
N ALA A 140 7.33 -28.46 -1.38
CA ALA A 140 8.69 -28.00 -1.68
C ALA A 140 9.06 -28.16 -3.17
N ARG A 141 8.57 -29.21 -3.84
CA ARG A 141 8.79 -29.43 -5.28
C ARG A 141 7.95 -28.50 -6.16
N LEU A 142 6.75 -28.12 -5.71
CA LEU A 142 5.85 -27.25 -6.46
C LEU A 142 6.23 -25.77 -6.33
N LYS A 143 6.79 -25.35 -5.18
CA LYS A 143 7.14 -23.96 -4.87
C LYS A 143 7.94 -23.21 -5.96
N PRO A 144 8.91 -23.80 -6.67
CA PRO A 144 9.64 -23.10 -7.73
C PRO A 144 8.81 -22.69 -8.95
N PHE A 145 7.64 -23.31 -9.16
CA PHE A 145 6.82 -23.11 -10.37
C PHE A 145 5.77 -22.00 -10.23
N PHE A 146 5.52 -21.50 -9.02
CA PHE A 146 4.45 -20.53 -8.73
C PHE A 146 5.01 -19.23 -8.13
N LYS A 147 6.14 -18.74 -8.67
CA LYS A 147 6.76 -17.46 -8.28
C LYS A 147 5.97 -16.25 -8.76
#